data_AF-A0AAV2IXU2-F1
#
_entry.id   AF-A0AAV2IXU2-F1
#
_cell.length_a   1.000
_cell.length_b   1.000
_cell.length_c   1.000
_cell.angle_alpha   90.00
_cell.angle_beta   90.00
_cell.angle_gamma   90.00
#
_symmetry.space_group_name_H-M   'P 1'
#
loop_
_entity.id
_entity.type
_entity.pdbx_description
1 polymer ?
#
loop_
_entity_poly.entity_id
_entity_poly.type
_entity_poly.pdbx_seq_one_letter_code
_entity_poly.pdbx_strand_id
1 'polypeptide(L)'
;MKSPSPARVRGVSVSNLSDNFLILHVTSDDAKQNDNKQKGDLVLQCDYLFEALTKLCVIAKKPDCIQVVQGSVRFDIHPGREGFVDFKSGHEAMVYRAKNGHLMVESRTKSRI
;
A
#
# COMPACT_ATOMS: atom_id res chain seq x y z
N MET A 1 28.25 -15.33 -10.50
CA MET A 1 26.92 -15.26 -9.86
C MET A 1 26.54 -13.79 -9.77
N LYS A 2 25.41 -13.36 -10.34
CA LYS A 2 24.92 -11.98 -10.21
C LYS A 2 24.18 -11.90 -8.87
N SER A 3 24.50 -10.94 -8.01
CA SER A 3 23.72 -10.71 -6.79
C SER A 3 22.28 -10.34 -7.16
N PRO A 4 21.25 -10.83 -6.43
CA PRO A 4 19.87 -10.42 -6.68
C PRO A 4 19.77 -8.90 -6.62
N SER A 5 19.02 -8.34 -7.55
CA SER A 5 18.81 -6.91 -7.60
C SER A 5 17.88 -6.51 -6.44
N PRO A 6 18.15 -5.39 -5.73
CA PRO A 6 17.31 -4.98 -4.63
C PRO A 6 15.90 -4.64 -5.15
N ALA A 7 14.88 -5.16 -4.46
CA ALA A 7 13.49 -4.86 -4.78
C ALA A 7 13.26 -3.34 -4.77
N ARG A 8 12.62 -2.82 -5.83
CA ARG A 8 12.48 -1.38 -6.04
C ARG A 8 11.05 -0.94 -5.78
N VAL A 9 10.88 0.19 -5.09
CA VAL A 9 9.56 0.80 -4.90
C VAL A 9 9.07 1.32 -6.25
N ARG A 10 7.92 0.81 -6.71
CA ARG A 10 7.22 1.26 -7.91
C ARG A 10 6.51 2.57 -7.63
N GLY A 11 5.73 2.60 -6.54
CA GLY A 11 4.94 3.75 -6.08
C GLY A 11 4.26 3.45 -4.74
N VAL A 12 3.45 4.39 -4.27
CA VAL A 12 2.66 4.28 -3.04
C VAL A 12 1.24 4.73 -3.31
N SER A 13 0.26 3.95 -2.84
CA SER A 13 -1.14 4.38 -2.79
C SER A 13 -1.54 4.72 -1.37
N VAL A 14 -2.30 5.80 -1.20
CA VAL A 14 -2.92 6.20 0.07
C VAL A 14 -4.37 6.59 -0.18
N SER A 15 -5.21 6.50 0.83
CA SER A 15 -6.58 7.00 0.72
C SER A 15 -6.63 8.52 0.88
N ASN A 16 -7.78 9.12 0.53
CA ASN A 16 -8.09 10.51 0.86
C ASN A 16 -8.74 10.67 2.25
N LEU A 17 -8.66 9.65 3.11
CA LEU A 17 -9.22 9.64 4.46
C LEU A 17 -8.11 9.79 5.51
N SER A 18 -8.49 9.97 6.77
CA SER A 18 -7.55 10.03 7.90
C SER A 18 -7.33 8.63 8.50
N ASP A 19 -7.11 7.61 7.68
CA ASP A 19 -6.98 6.21 8.13
C ASP A 19 -5.54 5.77 8.45
N ASN A 20 -4.54 6.56 8.09
CA ASN A 20 -3.12 6.28 8.30
C ASN A 20 -2.60 5.02 7.57
N PHE A 21 -3.25 4.60 6.48
CA PHE A 21 -2.78 3.47 5.67
C PHE A 21 -2.00 3.91 4.44
N LEU A 22 -0.99 3.12 4.08
CA LEU A 22 -0.32 3.17 2.79
C LEU A 22 -0.18 1.76 2.20
N ILE A 23 -0.23 1.69 0.86
CA ILE A 23 0.13 0.51 0.09
C ILE A 23 1.43 0.82 -0.64
N LEU A 24 2.51 0.14 -0.26
CA LEU A 24 3.80 0.23 -0.93
C LEU A 24 3.84 -0.78 -2.09
N HIS A 25 3.86 -0.27 -3.32
CA HIS A 25 3.96 -1.11 -4.50
C HIS A 25 5.42 -1.46 -4.81
N VAL A 26 5.73 -2.74 -4.94
CA VAL A 26 7.10 -3.24 -5.11
C VAL A 26 7.25 -3.98 -6.44
N THR A 27 8.34 -3.71 -7.17
CA THR A 27 8.74 -4.54 -8.31
C THR A 27 9.91 -5.43 -7.93
N SER A 28 9.82 -6.71 -8.29
CA SER A 28 10.92 -7.66 -8.22
C SER A 28 11.50 -7.81 -9.62
N ASP A 29 12.70 -7.30 -9.85
CA ASP A 29 13.34 -7.31 -11.19
C ASP A 29 13.90 -8.71 -11.56
N ASP A 30 13.84 -9.68 -10.65
CA ASP A 30 14.45 -11.01 -10.83
C ASP A 30 13.39 -12.09 -11.15
N ALA A 31 12.80 -12.03 -12.36
CA ALA A 31 11.93 -13.07 -12.91
C ALA A 31 12.69 -14.37 -13.30
N LYS A 32 14.00 -14.44 -13.03
CA LYS A 32 14.88 -15.56 -13.37
C LYS A 32 15.88 -15.86 -12.25
N GLN A 33 15.41 -16.27 -11.09
CA GLN A 33 16.22 -17.05 -10.17
C GLN A 33 15.32 -18.13 -9.58
N ASN A 34 15.80 -19.37 -9.61
CA ASN A 34 15.14 -20.61 -9.23
C ASN A 34 14.85 -20.73 -7.70
N ASP A 35 14.72 -19.59 -7.01
CA ASP A 35 14.40 -19.48 -5.59
C ASP A 35 13.10 -18.68 -5.45
N ASN A 36 12.03 -19.42 -5.23
CA ASN A 36 10.61 -19.07 -5.17
C ASN A 36 10.21 -17.97 -4.13
N LYS A 37 10.76 -16.75 -4.19
CA LYS A 37 10.33 -15.66 -3.29
C LYS A 37 10.30 -14.28 -3.93
N GLN A 38 9.51 -14.15 -4.98
CA GLN A 38 9.06 -12.85 -5.47
C GLN A 38 8.25 -12.17 -4.36
N LYS A 39 8.66 -10.95 -3.96
CA LYS A 39 7.99 -10.16 -2.91
C LYS A 39 6.81 -9.40 -3.52
N GLY A 40 5.66 -9.42 -2.84
CA GLY A 40 4.50 -8.60 -3.18
C GLY A 40 4.54 -7.21 -2.58
N ASP A 41 3.49 -6.46 -2.85
CA ASP A 41 3.15 -5.17 -2.26
C ASP A 41 2.93 -5.30 -0.75
N LEU A 42 3.14 -4.20 -0.02
CA LEU A 42 2.94 -4.14 1.42
C LEU A 42 1.79 -3.20 1.75
N VAL A 43 0.86 -3.65 2.59
CA VAL A 43 -0.17 -2.80 3.20
C VAL A 43 0.28 -2.50 4.63
N LEU A 44 0.49 -1.21 4.95
CA LEU A 44 1.06 -0.77 6.23
C LEU A 44 0.17 0.31 6.85
N GLN A 45 -0.04 0.22 8.16
CA GLN A 45 -0.53 1.33 8.96
C GLN A 45 0.66 2.14 9.48
N CYS A 46 0.58 3.47 9.42
CA CYS A 46 1.67 4.38 9.76
C CYS A 46 1.14 5.64 10.44
N ASP A 47 1.39 5.79 11.74
CA ASP A 47 0.94 6.96 12.51
C ASP A 47 1.56 8.28 12.05
N TYR A 48 2.77 8.22 11.48
CA TYR A 48 3.51 9.36 10.93
C TYR A 48 3.47 9.37 9.39
N LEU A 49 2.30 9.07 8.81
CA LEU A 49 2.11 8.85 7.37
C LEU A 49 2.76 9.96 6.51
N PHE A 50 2.48 11.23 6.80
CA PHE A 50 3.03 12.34 6.01
C PHE A 50 4.57 12.39 6.05
N GLU A 51 5.16 12.22 7.24
CA GLU A 51 6.63 12.18 7.38
C GLU A 51 7.23 11.00 6.60
N ALA A 52 6.62 9.82 6.73
CA ALA A 52 7.06 8.62 6.01
C ALA A 52 6.98 8.81 4.49
N LEU A 53 5.87 9.35 3.98
CA LEU A 53 5.67 9.62 2.56
C LEU A 53 6.69 10.64 2.03
N THR A 54 6.90 11.76 2.74
CA THR A 54 7.89 12.78 2.33
C THR A 54 9.29 12.21 2.29
N LYS A 55 9.73 11.49 3.34
CA LYS A 55 11.04 10.83 3.37
C LYS A 55 11.17 9.80 2.25
N LEU A 56 10.13 9.02 1.99
CA LEU A 56 10.12 8.03 0.93
C LEU A 56 10.24 8.66 -0.47
N CYS A 57 9.55 9.77 -0.76
CA CYS A 57 9.70 10.46 -2.03
C CYS A 57 11.13 10.95 -2.27
N VAL A 58 11.78 11.48 -1.22
CA VAL A 58 13.16 11.96 -1.26
C VAL A 58 14.14 10.82 -1.51
N ILE A 59 14.06 9.73 -0.73
CA ILE A 59 14.93 8.54 -0.89
C ILE A 59 14.65 7.84 -2.22
N ALA A 60 13.36 7.76 -2.56
CA ALA A 60 12.74 7.36 -3.82
C ALA A 60 13.39 7.97 -5.07
N LYS A 61 13.75 9.26 -4.97
CA LYS A 61 13.96 10.18 -6.09
C LYS A 61 12.78 10.15 -7.08
N LYS A 62 11.56 10.02 -6.55
CA LYS A 62 10.32 9.97 -7.33
C LYS A 62 9.27 10.86 -6.65
N PRO A 63 9.22 12.15 -6.97
CA PRO A 63 8.26 13.07 -6.35
C PRO A 63 6.80 12.68 -6.69
N ASP A 64 6.56 12.13 -7.88
CA ASP A 64 5.23 11.76 -8.36
C ASP A 64 4.86 10.30 -8.05
N CYS A 65 5.44 9.71 -7.00
CA CYS A 65 5.22 8.30 -6.67
C CYS A 65 4.00 8.03 -5.79
N ILE A 66 3.32 9.07 -5.31
CA ILE A 66 2.17 8.96 -4.41
C ILE A 66 0.89 9.10 -5.22
N GLN A 67 0.03 8.09 -5.12
CA GLN A 67 -1.32 8.10 -5.66
C GLN A 67 -2.33 8.21 -4.50
N VAL A 68 -3.12 9.28 -4.50
CA VAL A 68 -4.25 9.42 -3.59
C VAL A 68 -5.47 8.80 -4.26
N VAL A 69 -6.14 7.87 -3.57
CA VAL A 69 -7.29 7.12 -4.11
C VAL A 69 -8.58 7.41 -3.34
N GLN A 70 -9.70 7.30 -4.05
CA GLN A 70 -11.04 7.29 -3.47
C GLN A 70 -11.66 5.92 -3.74
N GLY A 71 -11.92 5.13 -2.69
CA GLY A 71 -12.49 3.79 -2.81
C GLY A 71 -11.44 2.68 -2.66
N SER A 72 -11.25 1.86 -3.70
CA SER A 72 -10.52 0.60 -3.59
C SER A 72 -9.12 0.63 -4.24
N VAL A 73 -8.17 -0.09 -3.65
CA VAL A 73 -6.81 -0.28 -4.18
C VAL A 73 -6.51 -1.76 -4.34
N ARG A 74 -6.10 -2.16 -5.54
CA ARG A 74 -5.54 -3.50 -5.82
C ARG A 74 -4.07 -3.55 -5.39
N PHE A 75 -3.65 -4.62 -4.76
CA PHE A 75 -2.26 -4.88 -4.41
C PHE A 75 -1.86 -6.33 -4.69
N ASP A 76 -0.61 -6.55 -5.07
CA ASP A 76 -0.10 -7.89 -5.37
C ASP A 76 0.42 -8.53 -4.07
N ILE A 77 -0.17 -9.65 -3.61
CA ILE A 77 0.32 -10.36 -2.41
C ILE A 77 1.61 -11.13 -2.73
N HIS A 78 1.60 -11.77 -3.89
CA HIS A 78 2.73 -12.41 -4.56
C HIS A 78 2.34 -12.59 -6.04
N PRO A 79 3.25 -12.98 -6.94
CA PRO A 79 2.89 -13.18 -8.34
C PRO A 79 1.69 -14.11 -8.50
N GLY A 80 0.70 -13.67 -9.29
CA GLY A 80 -0.53 -14.42 -9.56
C GLY A 80 -1.57 -14.40 -8.45
N ARG A 81 -1.34 -13.72 -7.33
CA ARG A 81 -2.34 -13.55 -6.26
C ARG A 81 -2.45 -12.09 -5.84
N GLU A 82 -3.63 -11.54 -6.03
CA GLU A 82 -3.96 -10.16 -5.67
C GLU A 82 -4.90 -10.08 -4.47
N GLY A 83 -4.88 -8.91 -3.84
CA GLY A 83 -5.83 -8.50 -2.83
C GLY A 83 -6.35 -7.09 -3.12
N PHE A 84 -7.40 -6.71 -2.41
CA PHE A 84 -7.98 -5.38 -2.49
C PHE A 84 -8.12 -4.79 -1.09
N VAL A 85 -7.85 -3.49 -0.99
CA VAL A 85 -8.17 -2.68 0.19
C VAL A 85 -9.30 -1.73 -0.19
N ASP A 86 -10.40 -1.75 0.56
CA ASP A 86 -11.54 -0.86 0.37
C ASP A 86 -11.53 0.20 1.48
N PHE A 87 -11.37 1.47 1.09
CA PHE A 87 -11.37 2.61 2.02
C PHE A 87 -12.76 3.23 2.12
N LYS A 88 -13.26 3.42 3.35
CA LYS A 88 -14.53 4.12 3.61
C LYS A 88 -14.47 5.00 4.86
N SER A 89 -15.35 5.98 4.93
CA SER A 89 -15.62 6.71 6.18
C SER A 89 -16.76 6.03 6.94
N GLY A 90 -16.71 6.07 8.27
CA GLY A 90 -17.68 5.45 9.16
C GLY A 90 -17.73 6.06 10.55
N HIS A 91 -18.49 5.45 11.45
CA HIS A 91 -18.64 5.95 12.83
C HIS A 91 -17.42 5.62 13.72
N GLU A 92 -16.71 4.54 13.40
CA GLU A 92 -15.57 4.03 14.16
C GLU A 92 -14.42 3.68 13.22
N ALA A 93 -13.19 3.78 13.73
CA ALA A 93 -12.02 3.37 12.97
C ALA A 93 -11.84 1.85 13.08
N MET A 94 -11.90 1.13 11.96
CA MET A 94 -11.87 -0.34 11.95
C MET A 94 -11.10 -0.89 10.77
N VAL A 95 -10.47 -2.05 10.98
CA VAL A 95 -9.79 -2.82 9.92
C VAL A 95 -10.24 -4.27 10.02
N TYR A 96 -10.84 -4.79 8.96
CA TYR A 96 -11.39 -6.15 8.97
C TYR A 96 -11.47 -6.75 7.56
N ARG A 97 -11.54 -8.07 7.45
CA ARG A 97 -11.78 -8.74 6.18
C ARG A 97 -13.28 -8.77 5.87
N ALA A 98 -13.69 -8.18 4.76
CA ALA A 98 -15.07 -8.18 4.30
C ALA A 98 -15.48 -9.54 3.69
N LYS A 99 -16.79 -9.77 3.54
CA LYS A 99 -17.34 -11.03 3.00
C LYS A 99 -16.91 -11.33 1.57
N ASN A 100 -16.63 -10.29 0.78
CA ASN A 100 -16.06 -10.38 -0.57
C ASN A 100 -14.56 -10.75 -0.56
N GLY A 101 -13.95 -10.86 0.62
CA GLY A 101 -12.54 -11.18 0.79
C GLY A 101 -11.60 -9.98 0.82
N HIS A 102 -12.08 -8.76 0.56
CA HIS A 102 -11.29 -7.52 0.60
C HIS A 102 -10.91 -7.16 2.04
N LEU A 103 -9.82 -6.40 2.20
CA LEU A 103 -9.50 -5.74 3.46
C LEU A 103 -10.26 -4.41 3.53
N MET A 104 -11.19 -4.29 4.46
CA MET A 104 -11.91 -3.03 4.71
C MET A 104 -11.11 -2.17 5.68
N VAL A 105 -10.92 -0.90 5.34
CA VAL A 105 -10.37 0.13 6.20
C VAL A 105 -11.41 1.23 6.35
N GLU A 106 -11.94 1.37 7.57
CA GLU A 106 -12.92 2.38 7.93
C GLU A 106 -12.24 3.47 8.74
N SER A 107 -12.30 4.71 8.26
CA SER A 107 -11.86 5.91 8.98
C SER A 107 -13.04 6.51 9.72
N ARG A 108 -12.83 6.97 10.96
CA ARG A 108 -13.84 7.77 11.66
C ARG A 108 -14.14 9.05 10.87
N THR A 109 -15.41 9.28 10.58
CA THR A 109 -15.90 10.54 10.02
C THR A 109 -15.70 11.63 11.07
N LYS A 110 -14.91 12.66 10.73
CA LYS A 110 -14.78 13.84 11.59
C LYS A 110 -16.08 14.63 11.50
N SER A 111 -16.73 14.88 12.63
CA SER A 111 -17.84 15.85 12.68
C SER A 111 -17.32 17.19 12.19
N ARG A 112 -18.03 17.81 11.24
CA ARG A 112 -17.76 19.20 10.86
C ARG A 112 -18.09 20.06 12.07
N ILE A 113 -17.08 20.70 12.65
CA ILE A 113 -17.23 21.77 13.64
C ILE A 113 -17.59 23.05 12.88
#